data_AF-Q10UZ4-F1
#
_entry.id   AF-Q10UZ4-F1
#
_cell.length_a   1.000
_cell.length_b   1.000
_cell.length_c   1.000
_cell.angle_alpha   90.00
_cell.angle_beta   90.00
_cell.angle_gamma   90.00
#
_symmetry.space_group_name_H-M   'P 1'
#
loop_
_entity.id
_entity.type
_entity.pdbx_description
1 polymer ?
#
loop_
_entity_poly.entity_id
_entity_poly.type
_entity_poly.pdbx_seq_one_letter_code
_entity_poly.pdbx_strand_id
1 'polypeptide(L)'
;MTTPVEFTFSDLIAGYVTNFDSGTDIFGLKTTDGREFKAKLTPTSYAKLVQNLDEAYPDATGAMRSMLVPGRYVFTYGVFYPDSSIFEAKQIVFVGRQADDYIFEKSNWWVHQVRSLANFYVKAQFAGEEIDYRNYRTTLSLSGVRSQVNFRQETDTISRMVYGMATAYMMTGEEIFLEAAEKGTEYLRDHMRFVDLDEGIVYWYHGIDVQGEREQKIFASEFGDDYDAIPAYEQIYALAGPLQTYRINGDPRIMDDTEKTIKLFNDFFLDKTDRGGYYSHLDPITLDPLSESLGRNKGTKNWNSVGDHAPAYLINLWLATEKPEYADMLEYTFDTIEKRFPDYENCPFVNEKFFEDWSADHTWGWQQNRAVIGHNMKIAWNLMRMNSLKPKDTYVELAKKIAEVMPAVGSDQQRGGWYDVVERALGEDEKNHRFVWHDRKAWWQQEQSILAYYILAGTLKDQEYHRLGREAAAFYNAWFLDTEDGGVYFNVLANGIPFLASGNERGKGSHSMSGYHSTELCYLAAVYTNLLVTKQPMDFYFKPIPSGFPDNILRVSPDILPPGSIKIGSVEIDGKPYSDFDADKLFVKLPDTKERVKVKVNIVPN
;
A
#
# COMPACT_ATOMS: atom_id res chain seq x y z
N MET A 1 34.37 13.61 -17.70
CA MET A 1 33.81 13.71 -19.06
C MET A 1 32.74 12.64 -19.17
N THR A 2 31.48 13.01 -19.40
CA THR A 2 30.42 12.04 -19.69
C THR A 2 30.58 11.60 -21.14
N THR A 3 30.85 10.31 -21.36
CA THR A 3 30.87 9.75 -22.72
C THR A 3 29.48 9.91 -23.34
N PRO A 4 29.35 10.56 -24.50
CA PRO A 4 28.07 10.67 -25.20
C PRO A 4 27.51 9.26 -25.51
N VAL A 5 26.18 9.10 -25.49
CA VAL A 5 25.55 7.85 -25.89
C VAL A 5 25.58 7.76 -27.42
N GLU A 6 26.42 6.87 -27.96
CA GLU A 6 26.66 6.71 -29.41
C GLU A 6 25.83 5.58 -30.06
N PHE A 7 24.80 5.07 -29.38
CA PHE A 7 23.94 4.00 -29.89
C PHE A 7 22.46 4.35 -29.73
N THR A 8 21.60 3.69 -30.50
CA THR A 8 20.15 3.88 -30.42
C THR A 8 19.54 3.11 -29.24
N PHE A 9 18.62 3.72 -28.52
CA PHE A 9 17.89 3.05 -27.43
C PHE A 9 16.47 3.57 -27.31
N SER A 10 15.57 2.74 -26.78
CA SER A 10 14.21 3.18 -26.46
C SER A 10 14.11 3.58 -25.00
N ASP A 11 13.33 4.62 -24.72
CA ASP A 11 13.14 5.10 -23.36
C ASP A 11 11.80 5.81 -23.18
N LEU A 12 11.46 6.12 -21.93
CA LEU A 12 10.29 6.89 -21.53
C LEU A 12 10.67 8.31 -21.09
N ILE A 13 9.83 9.28 -21.43
CA ILE A 13 9.85 10.63 -20.88
C ILE A 13 8.47 10.95 -20.33
N ALA A 14 8.39 11.28 -19.05
CA ALA A 14 7.19 11.76 -18.38
C ALA A 14 7.34 13.26 -18.12
N GLY A 15 6.34 14.04 -18.49
CA GLY A 15 6.43 15.48 -18.27
C GLY A 15 5.27 16.27 -18.85
N TYR A 16 5.39 17.58 -18.71
CA TYR A 16 4.40 18.55 -19.16
C TYR A 16 4.72 19.01 -20.57
N VAL A 17 3.73 18.95 -21.46
CA VAL A 17 3.84 19.53 -22.79
C VAL A 17 4.12 21.03 -22.67
N THR A 18 5.09 21.55 -23.42
CA THR A 18 5.42 23.00 -23.43
C THR A 18 4.95 23.71 -24.69
N ASN A 19 4.96 23.01 -25.82
CA ASN A 19 4.44 23.47 -27.11
C ASN A 19 4.17 22.29 -28.04
N PHE A 20 3.47 22.54 -29.16
CA PHE A 20 3.35 21.62 -30.28
C PHE A 20 3.35 22.42 -31.59
N ASP A 21 4.22 22.04 -32.53
CA ASP A 21 4.32 22.60 -33.87
C ASP A 21 3.70 21.62 -34.88
N SER A 22 2.51 21.98 -35.39
CA SER A 22 1.79 21.18 -36.37
C SER A 22 2.46 21.09 -37.73
N GLY A 23 3.39 22.00 -38.06
CA GLY A 23 4.11 21.98 -39.33
C GLY A 23 5.25 20.96 -39.35
N THR A 24 5.84 20.67 -38.19
CA THR A 24 6.97 19.73 -38.05
C THR A 24 6.62 18.46 -37.28
N ASP A 25 5.42 18.40 -36.69
CA ASP A 25 4.96 17.33 -35.80
C ASP A 25 5.87 17.17 -34.56
N ILE A 26 6.50 18.26 -34.12
CA ILE A 26 7.39 18.31 -32.95
C ILE A 26 6.67 18.96 -31.77
N PHE A 27 6.79 18.36 -30.58
CA PHE A 27 6.33 18.94 -29.32
C PHE A 27 7.47 18.98 -28.30
N GLY A 28 7.40 19.97 -27.41
CA GLY A 28 8.29 20.07 -26.25
C GLY A 28 7.71 19.37 -25.03
N LEU A 29 8.57 18.74 -24.23
CA LEU A 29 8.26 18.14 -22.94
C LEU A 29 9.19 18.70 -21.86
N LYS A 30 8.65 19.04 -20.71
CA LYS A 30 9.40 19.44 -19.52
C LYS A 30 9.17 18.42 -18.40
N THR A 31 10.24 17.75 -17.97
CA THR A 31 10.20 16.80 -16.86
C THR A 31 10.00 17.51 -15.53
N THR A 32 9.69 16.74 -14.47
CA THR A 32 9.45 17.26 -13.13
C THR A 32 10.64 18.04 -12.56
N ASP A 33 11.87 17.60 -12.85
CA ASP A 33 13.11 18.30 -12.48
C ASP A 33 13.50 19.44 -13.45
N GLY A 34 12.64 19.74 -14.43
CA GLY A 34 12.76 20.91 -15.30
C GLY A 34 13.61 20.73 -16.55
N ARG A 35 14.12 19.53 -16.86
CA ARG A 35 14.81 19.25 -18.13
C ARG A 35 13.81 19.32 -19.29
N GLU A 36 14.26 19.84 -20.42
CA GLU A 36 13.45 19.96 -21.63
C GLU A 36 13.89 18.99 -22.73
N PHE A 37 12.91 18.38 -23.36
CA PHE A 37 13.08 17.45 -24.46
C PHE A 37 12.22 17.89 -25.66
N LYS A 38 12.70 17.60 -26.87
CA LYS A 38 11.91 17.73 -28.10
C LYS A 38 11.57 16.35 -28.60
N ALA A 39 10.28 16.07 -28.74
CA ALA A 39 9.75 14.81 -29.23
C ALA A 39 9.08 15.02 -30.59
N LYS A 40 9.29 14.12 -31.53
CA LYS A 40 8.70 14.17 -32.87
C LYS A 40 7.73 13.01 -33.06
N LEU A 41 6.53 13.34 -33.53
CA LEU A 41 5.58 12.35 -34.02
C LEU A 41 6.01 11.84 -35.39
N THR A 42 5.80 10.54 -35.59
CA THR A 42 6.06 9.81 -36.83
C THR A 42 4.76 9.24 -37.38
N PRO A 43 4.71 8.78 -38.64
CA PRO A 43 3.51 8.15 -39.19
C PRO A 43 3.01 6.93 -38.41
N THR A 44 3.87 6.29 -37.61
CA THR A 44 3.54 5.12 -36.78
C THR A 44 3.35 5.46 -35.30
N SER A 45 3.41 6.74 -34.92
CA SER A 45 3.13 7.15 -33.54
C SER A 45 1.65 6.96 -33.23
N TYR A 46 1.37 6.30 -32.12
CA TYR A 46 0.01 6.07 -31.64
C TYR A 46 -0.13 6.59 -30.21
N ALA A 47 -1.38 6.75 -29.78
CA ALA A 47 -1.66 7.21 -28.42
C ALA A 47 -2.83 6.49 -27.80
N LYS A 48 -2.81 6.41 -26.48
CA LYS A 48 -3.94 5.99 -25.66
C LYS A 48 -4.16 6.93 -24.48
N LEU A 49 -5.32 6.83 -23.86
CA LEU A 49 -5.48 7.29 -22.49
C LEU A 49 -5.02 6.19 -21.51
N VAL A 50 -4.73 6.58 -20.28
CA VAL A 50 -4.73 5.65 -19.15
C VAL A 50 -6.10 4.96 -19.08
N GLN A 51 -6.12 3.69 -18.69
CA GLN A 51 -7.33 2.87 -18.59
C GLN A 51 -7.31 2.07 -17.31
N ASN A 52 -8.48 1.71 -16.81
CA ASN A 52 -8.61 0.80 -15.67
C ASN A 52 -8.56 -0.67 -16.11
N LEU A 53 -8.44 -1.61 -15.16
CA LEU A 53 -8.22 -3.04 -15.43
C LEU A 53 -9.27 -3.68 -16.35
N ASP A 54 -10.55 -3.36 -16.14
CA ASP A 54 -11.66 -3.93 -16.92
C ASP A 54 -12.12 -3.02 -18.08
N GLU A 55 -11.37 -1.95 -18.39
CA GLU A 55 -11.70 -1.03 -19.47
C GLU A 55 -11.07 -1.47 -20.80
N ALA A 56 -11.82 -1.31 -21.89
CA ALA A 56 -11.28 -1.51 -23.24
C ALA A 56 -10.21 -0.46 -23.59
N TYR A 57 -9.31 -0.81 -24.51
CA TYR A 57 -8.23 0.08 -24.98
C TYR A 57 -8.77 1.45 -25.43
N PRO A 58 -8.43 2.55 -24.73
CA PRO A 58 -8.95 3.87 -25.06
C PRO A 58 -8.03 4.55 -26.08
N ASP A 59 -8.19 4.21 -27.36
CA ASP A 59 -7.42 4.82 -28.45
C ASP A 59 -7.58 6.35 -28.46
N ALA A 60 -6.45 7.04 -28.55
CA ALA A 60 -6.34 8.49 -28.68
C ALA A 60 -5.56 8.89 -29.93
N THR A 61 -5.20 7.94 -30.80
CA THR A 61 -4.31 8.17 -31.95
C THR A 61 -4.85 9.24 -32.89
N GLY A 62 -6.15 9.19 -33.21
CA GLY A 62 -6.80 10.18 -34.09
C GLY A 62 -6.84 11.60 -33.50
N ALA A 63 -6.84 11.75 -32.18
CA ALA A 63 -6.92 13.03 -31.49
C ALA A 63 -5.58 13.53 -30.94
N MET A 64 -4.52 12.71 -30.98
CA MET A 64 -3.23 12.93 -30.32
C MET A 64 -2.67 14.34 -30.56
N ARG A 65 -2.64 14.82 -31.81
CA ARG A 65 -2.13 16.15 -32.16
C ARG A 65 -2.88 17.29 -31.47
N SER A 66 -4.21 17.21 -31.43
CA SER A 66 -5.04 18.21 -30.74
C SER A 66 -4.91 18.15 -29.22
N MET A 67 -4.43 17.03 -28.69
CA MET A 67 -4.27 16.79 -27.26
C MET A 67 -2.91 17.26 -26.73
N LEU A 68 -1.91 17.51 -27.59
CA LEU A 68 -0.60 18.05 -27.23
C LEU A 68 -0.68 19.57 -26.97
N VAL A 69 -1.31 19.92 -25.85
CA VAL A 69 -1.49 21.32 -25.40
C VAL A 69 -0.59 21.64 -24.21
N PRO A 70 -0.06 22.87 -24.10
CA PRO A 70 0.81 23.25 -23.00
C PRO A 70 0.23 22.97 -21.60
N GLY A 71 1.08 22.53 -20.67
CA GLY A 71 0.71 22.23 -19.28
C GLY A 71 0.09 20.85 -19.07
N ARG A 72 -0.10 20.05 -20.12
CA ARG A 72 -0.64 18.69 -19.99
C ARG A 72 0.45 17.68 -19.64
N TYR A 73 0.23 16.88 -18.59
CA TYR A 73 1.12 15.78 -18.23
C TYR A 73 0.90 14.56 -19.14
N VAL A 74 1.98 14.01 -19.70
CA VAL A 74 1.95 12.84 -20.59
C VAL A 74 3.16 11.94 -20.37
N PHE A 75 3.01 10.68 -20.74
CA PHE A 75 4.14 9.77 -20.94
C PHE A 75 4.40 9.61 -22.43
N THR A 76 5.65 9.77 -22.86
CA THR A 76 6.08 9.55 -24.24
C THR A 76 7.16 8.50 -24.27
N TYR A 77 6.84 7.32 -24.82
CA TYR A 77 7.80 6.25 -25.07
C TYR A 77 8.26 6.31 -26.52
N GLY A 78 9.56 6.15 -26.75
CA GLY A 78 10.15 6.42 -28.05
C GLY A 78 11.61 6.04 -28.16
N VAL A 79 12.26 6.47 -29.23
CA VAL A 79 13.64 6.09 -29.57
C VAL A 79 14.54 7.31 -29.62
N PHE A 80 15.69 7.22 -28.95
CA PHE A 80 16.82 8.14 -29.12
C PHE A 80 17.75 7.63 -30.21
N TYR A 81 18.14 8.52 -31.11
CA TYR A 81 19.15 8.28 -32.14
C TYR A 81 20.39 9.14 -31.86
N PRO A 82 21.61 8.59 -32.02
CA PRO A 82 22.83 9.31 -31.65
C PRO A 82 23.13 10.54 -32.53
N ASP A 83 22.55 10.61 -33.72
CA ASP A 83 22.70 11.70 -34.70
C ASP A 83 21.58 12.76 -34.60
N SER A 84 20.67 12.65 -33.63
CA SER A 84 19.54 13.54 -33.47
C SER A 84 19.36 13.96 -32.01
N SER A 85 19.16 15.26 -31.77
CA SER A 85 18.71 15.78 -30.48
C SER A 85 17.19 15.67 -30.28
N ILE A 86 16.47 15.18 -31.30
CA ILE A 86 15.03 14.99 -31.28
C ILE A 86 14.74 13.51 -30.98
N PHE A 87 13.93 13.29 -29.96
CA PHE A 87 13.39 12.00 -29.56
C PHE A 87 12.24 11.59 -30.47
N GLU A 88 12.27 10.40 -31.06
CA GLU A 88 11.16 9.93 -31.88
C GLU A 88 10.10 9.23 -31.04
N ALA A 89 8.98 9.92 -30.81
CA ALA A 89 7.85 9.39 -30.04
C ALA A 89 7.21 8.21 -30.79
N LYS A 90 7.09 7.05 -30.17
CA LYS A 90 6.39 5.88 -30.73
C LYS A 90 5.02 5.68 -30.07
N GLN A 91 4.91 5.96 -28.78
CA GLN A 91 3.66 5.86 -28.03
C GLN A 91 3.51 7.07 -27.10
N ILE A 92 2.30 7.63 -27.03
CA ILE A 92 1.91 8.61 -26.02
C ILE A 92 0.80 8.05 -25.14
N VAL A 93 0.95 8.17 -23.82
CA VAL A 93 -0.10 7.87 -22.85
C VAL A 93 -0.56 9.17 -22.19
N PHE A 94 -1.83 9.52 -22.42
CA PHE A 94 -2.47 10.68 -21.81
C PHE A 94 -3.17 10.30 -20.51
N VAL A 95 -3.06 11.13 -19.48
CA VAL A 95 -3.67 10.88 -18.15
C VAL A 95 -5.11 11.37 -18.01
N GLY A 96 -5.64 11.98 -19.07
CA GLY A 96 -7.04 12.40 -19.20
C GLY A 96 -7.32 12.96 -20.58
N ARG A 97 -8.52 13.51 -20.82
CA ARG A 97 -8.93 14.05 -22.12
C ARG A 97 -8.58 15.52 -22.30
N GLN A 98 -8.55 16.30 -21.22
CA GLN A 98 -8.13 17.70 -21.22
C GLN A 98 -6.75 17.89 -20.55
N ALA A 99 -6.25 19.13 -20.50
CA ALA A 99 -4.92 19.44 -19.97
C ALA A 99 -4.82 19.25 -18.46
N ASP A 100 -5.89 19.57 -17.76
CA ASP A 100 -6.07 19.55 -16.30
C ASP A 100 -6.93 18.34 -15.83
N ASP A 101 -7.30 17.45 -16.75
CA ASP A 101 -8.07 16.25 -16.48
C ASP A 101 -7.14 15.08 -16.09
N TYR A 102 -7.38 14.53 -14.91
CA TYR A 102 -6.71 13.34 -14.38
C TYR A 102 -7.77 12.29 -14.09
N ILE A 103 -7.87 11.27 -14.94
CA ILE A 103 -9.01 10.33 -14.89
C ILE A 103 -9.08 9.54 -13.58
N PHE A 104 -7.94 9.35 -12.92
CA PHE A 104 -7.83 8.68 -11.63
C PHE A 104 -8.26 9.54 -10.44
N GLU A 105 -8.66 10.80 -10.67
CA GLU A 105 -9.33 11.65 -9.66
C GLU A 105 -10.85 11.66 -9.83
N LYS A 106 -11.39 10.91 -10.80
CA LYS A 106 -12.83 10.64 -10.85
C LYS A 106 -13.22 9.80 -9.64
N SER A 107 -14.34 10.15 -9.02
CA SER A 107 -14.72 9.60 -7.71
C SER A 107 -14.87 8.08 -7.65
N ASN A 108 -15.19 7.46 -8.78
CA ASN A 108 -15.36 6.01 -8.91
C ASN A 108 -14.14 5.28 -9.49
N TRP A 109 -13.06 5.96 -9.87
CA TRP A 109 -11.91 5.31 -10.54
C TRP A 109 -11.31 4.18 -9.71
N TRP A 110 -10.94 4.52 -8.47
CA TRP A 110 -10.34 3.57 -7.52
C TRP A 110 -11.36 2.54 -7.00
N VAL A 111 -12.64 2.91 -6.93
CA VAL A 111 -13.73 1.97 -6.58
C VAL A 111 -13.92 0.91 -7.66
N HIS A 112 -13.79 1.28 -8.94
CA HIS A 112 -13.80 0.31 -10.04
C HIS A 112 -12.54 -0.55 -10.02
N GLN A 113 -11.37 0.05 -9.75
CA GLN A 113 -10.12 -0.69 -9.72
C GLN A 113 -10.06 -1.74 -8.60
N VAL A 114 -10.50 -1.39 -7.38
CA VAL A 114 -10.55 -2.35 -6.26
C VAL A 114 -11.48 -3.51 -6.57
N ARG A 115 -12.61 -3.25 -7.24
CA ARG A 115 -13.54 -4.29 -7.69
C ARG A 115 -12.86 -5.25 -8.67
N SER A 116 -12.17 -4.72 -9.69
CA SER A 116 -11.43 -5.55 -10.66
C SER A 116 -10.35 -6.38 -10.00
N LEU A 117 -9.57 -5.77 -9.10
CA LEU A 117 -8.52 -6.47 -8.33
C LEU A 117 -9.09 -7.57 -7.44
N ALA A 118 -10.17 -7.29 -6.71
CA ALA A 118 -10.80 -8.27 -5.83
C ALA A 118 -11.40 -9.44 -6.62
N ASN A 119 -12.08 -9.16 -7.73
CA ASN A 119 -12.58 -10.19 -8.65
C ASN A 119 -11.45 -11.06 -9.21
N PHE A 120 -10.31 -10.44 -9.59
CA PHE A 120 -9.13 -11.19 -10.03
C PHE A 120 -8.67 -12.18 -8.95
N TYR A 121 -8.49 -11.74 -7.70
CA TYR A 121 -8.00 -12.62 -6.63
C TYR A 121 -9.01 -13.70 -6.22
N VAL A 122 -10.32 -13.37 -6.15
CA VAL A 122 -11.37 -14.38 -5.91
C VAL A 122 -11.34 -15.45 -7.01
N LYS A 123 -11.27 -15.04 -8.28
CA LYS A 123 -11.17 -15.97 -9.41
C LYS A 123 -9.88 -16.79 -9.36
N ALA A 124 -8.74 -16.16 -9.09
CA ALA A 124 -7.44 -16.82 -9.04
C ALA A 124 -7.38 -17.89 -7.94
N GLN A 125 -7.92 -17.59 -6.74
CA GLN A 125 -7.84 -18.48 -5.59
C GLN A 125 -8.94 -19.55 -5.56
N PHE A 126 -10.13 -19.26 -6.10
CA PHE A 126 -11.31 -20.13 -5.93
C PHE A 126 -11.96 -20.57 -7.25
N ALA A 127 -11.46 -20.13 -8.41
CA ALA A 127 -11.90 -20.58 -9.74
C ALA A 127 -13.41 -20.49 -10.03
N GLY A 128 -14.15 -19.64 -9.30
CA GLY A 128 -15.62 -19.54 -9.40
C GLY A 128 -16.39 -20.66 -8.71
N GLU A 129 -15.69 -21.51 -7.95
CA GLU A 129 -16.27 -22.49 -7.04
C GLU A 129 -16.65 -21.82 -5.70
N GLU A 130 -17.16 -22.61 -4.76
CA GLU A 130 -17.34 -22.13 -3.39
C GLU A 130 -16.00 -21.66 -2.82
N ILE A 131 -16.02 -20.52 -2.11
CA ILE A 131 -14.83 -20.04 -1.40
C ILE A 131 -14.43 -21.07 -0.34
N ASP A 132 -13.27 -21.69 -0.54
CA ASP A 132 -12.63 -22.63 0.37
C ASP A 132 -11.13 -22.35 0.42
N TYR A 133 -10.66 -21.88 1.57
CA TYR A 133 -9.25 -21.53 1.79
C TYR A 133 -8.33 -22.75 1.88
N ARG A 134 -8.82 -23.99 1.99
CA ARG A 134 -7.97 -25.19 1.78
C ARG A 134 -7.38 -25.22 0.37
N ASN A 135 -8.09 -24.60 -0.58
CA ASN A 135 -7.67 -24.50 -1.98
C ASN A 135 -6.82 -23.25 -2.28
N TYR A 136 -6.67 -22.33 -1.32
CA TYR A 136 -5.83 -21.14 -1.45
C TYR A 136 -4.36 -21.54 -1.69
N ARG A 137 -3.64 -20.77 -2.52
CA ARG A 137 -2.18 -20.90 -2.65
C ARG A 137 -1.51 -19.55 -2.53
N THR A 138 -0.44 -19.49 -1.73
CA THR A 138 0.43 -18.32 -1.63
C THR A 138 1.02 -17.96 -3.00
N THR A 139 1.44 -18.96 -3.78
CA THR A 139 2.03 -18.75 -5.10
C THR A 139 0.99 -18.76 -6.23
N LEU A 140 0.87 -17.64 -6.95
CA LEU A 140 0.08 -17.51 -8.18
C LEU A 140 0.99 -17.13 -9.36
N SER A 141 0.73 -17.74 -10.52
CA SER A 141 1.39 -17.37 -11.78
C SER A 141 1.02 -15.95 -12.24
N LEU A 142 1.65 -15.50 -13.33
CA LEU A 142 1.32 -14.22 -13.98
C LEU A 142 -0.17 -14.12 -14.36
N SER A 143 -0.76 -15.21 -14.83
CA SER A 143 -2.18 -15.30 -15.22
C SER A 143 -3.10 -15.69 -14.07
N GLY A 144 -2.63 -15.62 -12.81
CA GLY A 144 -3.42 -15.96 -11.63
C GLY A 144 -3.64 -17.45 -11.41
N VAL A 145 -2.85 -18.33 -12.04
CA VAL A 145 -2.97 -19.79 -11.84
C VAL A 145 -2.26 -20.20 -10.56
N ARG A 146 -2.98 -20.91 -9.68
CA ARG A 146 -2.46 -21.50 -8.45
C ARG A 146 -1.34 -22.49 -8.70
N SER A 147 -0.28 -22.42 -7.89
CA SER A 147 0.78 -23.43 -7.90
C SER A 147 0.22 -24.84 -7.68
N GLN A 148 0.74 -25.79 -8.46
CA GLN A 148 0.42 -27.23 -8.37
C GLN A 148 1.54 -28.03 -7.69
N VAL A 149 2.59 -27.35 -7.26
CA VAL A 149 3.80 -27.99 -6.69
C VAL A 149 4.17 -27.41 -5.33
N ASN A 150 3.70 -26.20 -5.02
CA ASN A 150 3.86 -25.58 -3.70
C ASN A 150 2.48 -25.44 -3.06
N PHE A 151 2.31 -26.09 -1.92
CA PHE A 151 1.06 -26.11 -1.15
C PHE A 151 1.20 -25.41 0.21
N ARG A 152 2.33 -24.73 0.42
CA ARG A 152 2.50 -23.83 1.55
C ARG A 152 1.44 -22.74 1.51
N GLN A 153 0.83 -22.52 2.66
CA GLN A 153 -0.06 -21.40 2.93
C GLN A 153 0.52 -20.60 4.09
N GLU A 154 0.82 -19.33 3.85
CA GLU A 154 1.44 -18.44 4.83
C GLU A 154 0.37 -17.55 5.48
N THR A 155 0.45 -17.41 6.79
CA THR A 155 -0.54 -16.70 7.60
C THR A 155 -0.68 -15.23 7.20
N ASP A 156 0.44 -14.53 7.08
CA ASP A 156 0.48 -13.12 6.73
C ASP A 156 -0.12 -12.87 5.34
N THR A 157 0.12 -13.78 4.40
CA THR A 157 -0.31 -13.68 3.00
C THR A 157 -1.80 -13.98 2.86
N ILE A 158 -2.34 -14.93 3.63
CA ILE A 158 -3.79 -15.14 3.74
C ILE A 158 -4.46 -13.93 4.41
N SER A 159 -3.91 -13.42 5.51
CA SER A 159 -4.43 -12.23 6.18
C SER A 159 -4.46 -11.01 5.24
N ARG A 160 -3.43 -10.84 4.39
CA ARG A 160 -3.39 -9.84 3.33
C ARG A 160 -4.47 -10.04 2.26
N MET A 161 -4.77 -11.29 1.89
CA MET A 161 -5.90 -11.60 1.00
C MET A 161 -7.22 -11.19 1.65
N VAL A 162 -7.42 -11.56 2.92
CA VAL A 162 -8.61 -11.22 3.71
C VAL A 162 -8.81 -9.70 3.80
N TYR A 163 -7.74 -8.94 4.09
CA TYR A 163 -7.80 -7.47 4.10
C TYR A 163 -8.34 -6.94 2.78
N GLY A 164 -7.82 -7.44 1.66
CA GLY A 164 -8.26 -7.01 0.33
C GLY A 164 -9.72 -7.25 0.07
N MET A 165 -10.22 -8.42 0.45
CA MET A 165 -11.62 -8.78 0.26
C MET A 165 -12.54 -7.96 1.19
N ALA A 166 -12.14 -7.76 2.44
CA ALA A 166 -12.87 -6.91 3.38
C ALA A 166 -12.95 -5.47 2.85
N THR A 167 -11.82 -4.89 2.45
CA THR A 167 -11.75 -3.54 1.88
C THR A 167 -12.57 -3.42 0.60
N ALA A 168 -12.53 -4.42 -0.29
CA ALA A 168 -13.36 -4.43 -1.49
C ALA A 168 -14.86 -4.44 -1.15
N TYR A 169 -15.29 -5.24 -0.16
CA TYR A 169 -16.67 -5.18 0.34
C TYR A 169 -17.01 -3.79 0.87
N MET A 170 -16.15 -3.20 1.71
CA MET A 170 -16.37 -1.88 2.29
C MET A 170 -16.59 -0.81 1.23
N MET A 171 -15.91 -0.89 0.08
CA MET A 171 -16.02 0.08 -1.02
C MET A 171 -17.15 -0.20 -2.02
N THR A 172 -17.61 -1.45 -2.14
CA THR A 172 -18.50 -1.87 -3.24
C THR A 172 -19.84 -2.44 -2.77
N GLY A 173 -19.89 -2.98 -1.56
CA GLY A 173 -21.02 -3.71 -1.01
C GLY A 173 -21.27 -5.07 -1.66
N GLU A 174 -20.33 -5.64 -2.42
CA GLU A 174 -20.50 -6.92 -3.11
C GLU A 174 -20.25 -8.12 -2.19
N GLU A 175 -21.29 -8.93 -1.98
CA GLU A 175 -21.32 -9.98 -0.95
C GLU A 175 -20.24 -11.05 -1.10
N ILE A 176 -19.79 -11.35 -2.33
CA ILE A 176 -18.72 -12.33 -2.58
C ILE A 176 -17.40 -11.93 -1.89
N PHE A 177 -17.12 -10.62 -1.80
CA PHE A 177 -15.92 -10.13 -1.13
C PHE A 177 -16.05 -10.25 0.39
N LEU A 178 -17.24 -10.04 0.96
CA LEU A 178 -17.47 -10.29 2.38
C LEU A 178 -17.35 -11.77 2.71
N GLU A 179 -17.95 -12.64 1.91
CA GLU A 179 -17.82 -14.09 2.08
C GLU A 179 -16.35 -14.52 2.07
N ALA A 180 -15.55 -13.98 1.14
CA ALA A 180 -14.12 -14.27 1.05
C ALA A 180 -13.33 -13.77 2.27
N ALA A 181 -13.69 -12.61 2.81
CA ALA A 181 -13.06 -12.07 4.01
C ALA A 181 -13.41 -12.89 5.26
N GLU A 182 -14.69 -13.23 5.46
CA GLU A 182 -15.17 -13.96 6.63
C GLU A 182 -14.66 -15.40 6.65
N LYS A 183 -14.74 -16.12 5.52
CA LYS A 183 -14.22 -17.49 5.42
C LYS A 183 -12.70 -17.53 5.58
N GLY A 184 -11.97 -16.53 5.08
CA GLY A 184 -10.52 -16.46 5.27
C GLY A 184 -10.13 -16.14 6.71
N THR A 185 -10.90 -15.26 7.37
CA THR A 185 -10.72 -14.98 8.80
C THR A 185 -10.98 -16.23 9.64
N GLU A 186 -12.06 -16.96 9.38
CA GLU A 186 -12.33 -18.21 10.10
C GLU A 186 -11.23 -19.25 9.85
N TYR A 187 -10.77 -19.37 8.60
CA TYR A 187 -9.67 -20.27 8.25
C TYR A 187 -8.37 -19.94 9.01
N LEU A 188 -8.00 -18.66 9.12
CA LEU A 188 -6.87 -18.24 9.95
C LEU A 188 -7.06 -18.65 11.41
N ARG A 189 -8.26 -18.43 11.97
CA ARG A 189 -8.57 -18.70 13.37
C ARG A 189 -8.60 -20.20 13.70
N ASP A 190 -9.00 -21.04 12.75
CA ASP A 190 -9.10 -22.48 12.90
C ASP A 190 -7.76 -23.18 12.64
N HIS A 191 -6.95 -22.66 11.71
CA HIS A 191 -5.76 -23.36 11.23
C HIS A 191 -4.43 -22.70 11.56
N MET A 192 -4.37 -21.38 11.74
CA MET A 192 -3.11 -20.66 11.94
C MET A 192 -2.93 -20.11 13.35
N ARG A 193 -4.03 -19.87 14.05
CA ARG A 193 -4.05 -19.33 15.41
C ARG A 193 -3.61 -20.39 16.43
N PHE A 194 -2.73 -20.00 17.34
CA PHE A 194 -2.46 -20.73 18.56
C PHE A 194 -2.88 -19.91 19.77
N VAL A 195 -3.63 -20.53 20.67
CA VAL A 195 -4.05 -19.92 21.93
C VAL A 195 -3.22 -20.53 23.05
N ASP A 196 -2.35 -19.73 23.64
CA ASP A 196 -1.65 -20.11 24.86
C ASP A 196 -2.56 -19.78 26.06
N LEU A 197 -3.09 -20.81 26.70
CA LEU A 197 -4.02 -20.65 27.83
C LEU A 197 -3.30 -20.28 29.13
N ASP A 198 -2.02 -20.65 29.27
CA ASP A 198 -1.25 -20.40 30.48
C ASP A 198 -0.81 -18.92 30.52
N GLU A 199 -0.35 -18.40 29.38
CA GLU A 199 0.04 -17.00 29.23
C GLU A 199 -1.14 -16.08 28.85
N GLY A 200 -2.26 -16.64 28.43
CA GLY A 200 -3.45 -15.89 28.00
C GLY A 200 -3.20 -15.04 26.75
N ILE A 201 -2.33 -15.51 25.85
CA ILE A 201 -1.93 -14.82 24.61
C ILE A 201 -2.37 -15.59 23.37
N VAL A 202 -2.34 -14.91 22.23
CA VAL A 202 -2.48 -15.51 20.91
C VAL A 202 -1.26 -15.16 20.08
N TYR A 203 -0.62 -16.19 19.54
CA TYR A 203 0.34 -16.06 18.45
C TYR A 203 -0.14 -16.87 17.25
N TRP A 204 0.41 -16.55 16.09
CA TRP A 204 0.03 -17.14 14.82
C TRP A 204 1.21 -17.91 14.25
N TYR A 205 0.96 -19.15 13.83
CA TYR A 205 1.94 -19.95 13.12
C TYR A 205 2.39 -19.23 11.85
N HIS A 206 3.64 -19.40 11.45
CA HIS A 206 4.15 -18.89 10.17
C HIS A 206 3.27 -19.35 9.00
N GLY A 207 2.91 -20.63 8.99
CA GLY A 207 2.00 -21.17 7.99
C GLY A 207 1.68 -22.65 8.18
N ILE A 208 1.09 -23.23 7.14
CA ILE A 208 0.83 -24.67 7.05
C ILE A 208 1.18 -25.21 5.67
N ASP A 209 1.58 -26.47 5.63
CA ASP A 209 1.61 -27.26 4.40
C ASP A 209 0.34 -28.11 4.28
N VAL A 210 -0.41 -27.92 3.20
CA VAL A 210 -1.66 -28.65 2.93
C VAL A 210 -1.42 -29.78 1.92
N GLN A 211 -1.59 -31.04 2.32
CA GLN A 211 -1.43 -32.21 1.45
C GLN A 211 -2.66 -33.11 1.52
N GLY A 212 -3.58 -32.93 0.57
CA GLY A 212 -4.89 -33.58 0.61
C GLY A 212 -5.63 -33.18 1.89
N GLU A 213 -5.96 -34.16 2.74
CA GLU A 213 -6.63 -33.91 4.03
C GLU A 213 -5.67 -33.62 5.20
N ARG A 214 -4.35 -33.72 4.98
CA ARG A 214 -3.36 -33.50 6.04
C ARG A 214 -2.86 -32.07 6.04
N GLU A 215 -2.65 -31.56 7.24
CA GLU A 215 -2.04 -30.24 7.48
C GLU A 215 -0.85 -30.41 8.41
N GLN A 216 0.28 -29.82 8.05
CA GLN A 216 1.43 -29.71 8.93
C GLN A 216 1.59 -28.25 9.35
N LYS A 217 1.54 -27.99 10.67
CA LYS A 217 1.78 -26.65 11.22
C LYS A 217 3.26 -26.31 11.20
N ILE A 218 3.57 -25.08 10.84
CA ILE A 218 4.94 -24.57 10.76
C ILE A 218 4.98 -23.37 11.69
N PHE A 219 5.65 -23.59 12.82
CA PHE A 219 5.56 -22.66 13.92
C PHE A 219 6.47 -21.45 13.71
N ALA A 220 7.78 -21.69 13.61
CA ALA A 220 8.76 -20.65 13.37
C ALA A 220 8.74 -20.20 11.90
N SER A 221 9.19 -18.97 11.66
CA SER A 221 9.28 -18.45 10.31
C SER A 221 10.28 -19.24 9.47
N GLU A 222 9.92 -19.49 8.21
CA GLU A 222 10.84 -20.00 7.19
C GLU A 222 11.24 -18.90 6.19
N PHE A 223 10.90 -17.63 6.47
CA PHE A 223 11.39 -16.50 5.70
C PHE A 223 12.87 -16.24 6.02
N GLY A 224 13.67 -15.97 4.99
CA GLY A 224 15.13 -15.99 5.13
C GLY A 224 15.67 -15.03 6.21
N ASP A 225 15.03 -13.88 6.37
CA ASP A 225 15.43 -12.84 7.31
C ASP A 225 14.98 -13.11 8.76
N ASP A 226 13.91 -13.89 8.91
CA ASP A 226 13.20 -14.17 10.15
C ASP A 226 13.35 -15.64 10.59
N TYR A 227 14.19 -16.40 9.89
CA TYR A 227 14.27 -17.85 9.93
C TYR A 227 14.47 -18.40 11.36
N ASP A 228 13.71 -19.45 11.70
CA ASP A 228 13.71 -20.12 13.02
C ASP A 228 13.34 -19.20 14.21
N ALA A 229 12.63 -18.09 13.97
CA ALA A 229 12.13 -17.20 15.01
C ALA A 229 10.61 -16.93 14.90
N ILE A 230 10.06 -16.23 15.90
CA ILE A 230 8.74 -15.59 15.82
C ILE A 230 8.97 -14.10 15.54
N PRO A 231 8.88 -13.64 14.28
CA PRO A 231 9.04 -12.22 13.95
C PRO A 231 7.79 -11.42 14.32
N ALA A 232 7.98 -10.24 14.91
CA ALA A 232 6.90 -9.30 15.22
C ALA A 232 6.07 -8.98 13.97
N TYR A 233 6.75 -8.81 12.83
CA TYR A 233 6.15 -8.53 11.53
C TYR A 233 5.05 -9.52 11.15
N GLU A 234 5.29 -10.84 11.23
CA GLU A 234 4.29 -11.83 10.84
C GLU A 234 3.07 -11.79 11.77
N GLN A 235 3.30 -11.57 13.06
CA GLN A 235 2.23 -11.45 14.06
C GLN A 235 1.39 -10.18 13.82
N ILE A 236 2.03 -9.07 13.43
CA ILE A 236 1.36 -7.82 13.07
C ILE A 236 0.47 -8.02 11.84
N TYR A 237 1.01 -8.60 10.76
CA TYR A 237 0.25 -8.82 9.54
C TYR A 237 -0.79 -9.94 9.66
N ALA A 238 -0.66 -10.89 10.59
CA ALA A 238 -1.70 -11.84 10.91
C ALA A 238 -3.01 -11.17 11.35
N LEU A 239 -2.94 -9.96 11.92
CA LEU A 239 -4.11 -9.19 12.34
C LEU A 239 -4.73 -8.32 11.23
N ALA A 240 -4.02 -8.06 10.13
CA ALA A 240 -4.43 -7.08 9.12
C ALA A 240 -5.81 -7.38 8.51
N GLY A 241 -5.99 -8.59 7.99
CA GLY A 241 -7.25 -9.05 7.40
C GLY A 241 -8.38 -9.23 8.41
N PRO A 242 -8.16 -10.00 9.50
CA PRO A 242 -9.18 -10.18 10.53
C PRO A 242 -9.73 -8.85 11.03
N LEU A 243 -8.87 -7.88 11.33
CA LEU A 243 -9.34 -6.63 11.90
C LEU A 243 -10.06 -5.72 10.89
N GLN A 244 -9.66 -5.72 9.62
CA GLN A 244 -10.44 -5.05 8.58
C GLN A 244 -11.80 -5.72 8.39
N THR A 245 -11.89 -7.05 8.59
CA THR A 245 -13.16 -7.78 8.63
C THR A 245 -14.00 -7.39 9.86
N TYR A 246 -13.38 -7.23 11.03
CA TYR A 246 -14.04 -6.74 12.24
C TYR A 246 -14.67 -5.36 12.05
N ARG A 247 -14.00 -4.43 11.35
CA ARG A 247 -14.58 -3.12 11.01
C ARG A 247 -15.91 -3.22 10.25
N ILE A 248 -16.12 -4.31 9.51
CA ILE A 248 -17.29 -4.53 8.67
C ILE A 248 -18.39 -5.27 9.42
N ASN A 249 -18.03 -6.33 10.16
CA ASN A 249 -18.99 -7.27 10.73
C ASN A 249 -19.07 -7.26 12.26
N GLY A 250 -18.09 -6.68 12.96
CA GLY A 250 -18.05 -6.63 14.41
C GLY A 250 -17.90 -7.98 15.11
N ASP A 251 -17.33 -9.01 14.48
CA ASP A 251 -17.20 -10.33 15.11
C ASP A 251 -16.33 -10.26 16.40
N PRO A 252 -16.92 -10.47 17.60
CA PRO A 252 -16.20 -10.30 18.86
C PRO A 252 -15.06 -11.31 19.03
N ARG A 253 -15.07 -12.42 18.28
CA ARG A 253 -14.00 -13.40 18.29
C ARG A 253 -12.71 -12.85 17.70
N ILE A 254 -12.81 -11.96 16.70
CA ILE A 254 -11.66 -11.26 16.13
C ILE A 254 -11.07 -10.28 17.15
N MET A 255 -11.93 -9.58 17.91
CA MET A 255 -11.49 -8.67 18.97
C MET A 255 -10.73 -9.43 20.07
N ASP A 256 -11.26 -10.58 20.52
CA ASP A 256 -10.61 -11.43 21.52
C ASP A 256 -9.21 -11.90 21.05
N ASP A 257 -9.10 -12.35 19.79
CA ASP A 257 -7.80 -12.74 19.22
C ASP A 257 -6.84 -11.54 19.13
N THR A 258 -7.35 -10.37 18.74
CA THR A 258 -6.56 -9.13 18.62
C THR A 258 -6.03 -8.67 19.98
N GLU A 259 -6.87 -8.63 21.02
CA GLU A 259 -6.47 -8.22 22.37
C GLU A 259 -5.40 -9.17 22.96
N LYS A 260 -5.53 -10.48 22.70
CA LYS A 260 -4.53 -11.48 23.12
C LYS A 260 -3.22 -11.42 22.33
N THR A 261 -3.25 -11.07 21.05
CA THR A 261 -2.03 -10.82 20.27
C THR A 261 -1.37 -9.50 20.68
N ILE A 262 -2.13 -8.46 21.03
CA ILE A 262 -1.56 -7.24 21.63
C ILE A 262 -0.90 -7.55 22.98
N LYS A 263 -1.49 -8.43 23.78
CA LYS A 263 -0.87 -8.93 25.01
C LYS A 263 0.48 -9.61 24.72
N LEU A 264 0.59 -10.46 23.70
CA LEU A 264 1.88 -11.01 23.24
C LEU A 264 2.90 -9.89 22.96
N PHE A 265 2.51 -8.85 22.21
CA PHE A 265 3.40 -7.72 21.93
C PHE A 265 3.86 -7.01 23.20
N ASN A 266 2.93 -6.69 24.10
CA ASN A 266 3.24 -5.94 25.31
C ASN A 266 4.03 -6.76 26.33
N ASP A 267 3.84 -8.08 26.37
CA ASP A 267 4.49 -8.92 27.36
C ASP A 267 5.89 -9.35 26.95
N PHE A 268 6.07 -9.69 25.67
CA PHE A 268 7.27 -10.36 25.17
C PHE A 268 8.08 -9.53 24.16
N PHE A 269 7.43 -8.76 23.27
CA PHE A 269 8.13 -7.94 22.28
C PHE A 269 8.50 -6.54 22.78
N LEU A 270 7.71 -5.95 23.66
CA LEU A 270 7.94 -4.60 24.18
C LEU A 270 9.21 -4.57 25.03
N ASP A 271 10.15 -3.71 24.65
CA ASP A 271 11.32 -3.43 25.48
C ASP A 271 10.91 -2.58 26.68
N LYS A 272 10.74 -3.24 27.83
CA LYS A 272 10.34 -2.65 29.11
C LYS A 272 11.47 -1.90 29.82
N THR A 273 12.66 -1.83 29.24
CA THR A 273 13.76 -0.99 29.75
C THR A 273 13.52 0.49 29.42
N ASP A 274 14.41 1.36 29.88
CA ASP A 274 14.40 2.79 29.55
C ASP A 274 14.69 3.07 28.06
N ARG A 275 15.18 2.07 27.31
CA ARG A 275 15.47 2.19 25.88
C ARG A 275 14.19 2.22 25.04
N GLY A 276 13.14 1.50 25.46
CA GLY A 276 11.84 1.43 24.77
C GLY A 276 11.90 0.87 23.35
N GLY A 277 10.78 0.92 22.64
CA GLY A 277 10.53 0.25 21.36
C GLY A 277 10.04 -1.20 21.49
N TYR A 278 9.89 -1.85 20.36
CA TYR A 278 9.56 -3.27 20.26
C TYR A 278 10.70 -4.03 19.60
N TYR A 279 11.12 -5.13 20.22
CA TYR A 279 12.02 -6.10 19.61
C TYR A 279 11.40 -6.68 18.35
N SER A 280 12.25 -7.10 17.43
CA SER A 280 11.80 -7.61 16.13
C SER A 280 11.48 -9.10 16.13
N HIS A 281 12.04 -9.88 17.06
CA HIS A 281 11.94 -11.33 17.07
C HIS A 281 11.85 -11.87 18.50
N LEU A 282 11.17 -13.01 18.66
CA LEU A 282 11.22 -13.85 19.86
C LEU A 282 11.76 -15.24 19.51
N ASP A 283 12.46 -15.86 20.46
CA ASP A 283 12.76 -17.28 20.37
C ASP A 283 11.46 -18.11 20.46
N PRO A 284 11.23 -19.09 19.57
CA PRO A 284 9.99 -19.85 19.58
C PRO A 284 9.76 -20.70 20.84
N ILE A 285 10.80 -21.01 21.61
CA ILE A 285 10.71 -21.89 22.79
C ILE A 285 10.54 -21.08 24.06
N THR A 286 11.34 -20.03 24.25
CA THR A 286 11.38 -19.24 25.48
C THR A 286 10.58 -17.95 25.41
N LEU A 287 10.15 -17.53 24.20
CA LEU A 287 9.55 -16.23 23.92
C LEU A 287 10.44 -15.06 24.38
N ASP A 288 11.76 -15.27 24.45
CA ASP A 288 12.73 -14.27 24.89
C ASP A 288 13.38 -13.58 23.66
N PRO A 289 13.25 -12.25 23.51
CA PRO A 289 13.92 -11.52 22.43
C PRO A 289 15.46 -11.45 22.59
N LEU A 290 15.99 -11.82 23.75
CA LEU A 290 17.41 -11.80 24.08
C LEU A 290 18.06 -13.20 24.06
N SER A 291 17.32 -14.22 23.65
CA SER A 291 17.85 -15.59 23.53
C SER A 291 19.01 -15.66 22.53
N GLU A 292 20.05 -16.44 22.87
CA GLU A 292 21.19 -16.69 21.98
C GLU A 292 20.82 -17.43 20.68
N SER A 293 19.73 -18.21 20.70
CA SER A 293 19.23 -18.95 19.53
C SER A 293 18.85 -18.03 18.37
N LEU A 294 18.48 -16.77 18.65
CA LEU A 294 18.13 -15.77 17.64
C LEU A 294 19.34 -15.28 16.83
N GLY A 295 20.57 -15.56 17.27
CA GLY A 295 21.79 -15.18 16.58
C GLY A 295 21.81 -13.68 16.25
N ARG A 296 21.87 -13.34 14.95
CA ARG A 296 21.92 -11.94 14.48
C ARG A 296 20.65 -11.13 14.76
N ASN A 297 19.52 -11.78 15.05
CA ASN A 297 18.24 -11.10 15.32
C ASN A 297 18.04 -10.77 16.81
N LYS A 298 18.89 -11.31 17.69
CA LYS A 298 18.84 -11.10 19.14
C LYS A 298 18.82 -9.62 19.52
N GLY A 299 17.80 -9.20 20.25
CA GLY A 299 17.67 -7.85 20.82
C GLY A 299 17.56 -6.72 19.78
N THR A 300 17.35 -7.04 18.50
CA THR A 300 17.30 -6.04 17.43
C THR A 300 15.91 -5.42 17.30
N LYS A 301 15.86 -4.17 16.80
CA LYS A 301 14.64 -3.38 16.55
C LYS A 301 14.67 -2.90 15.09
N ASN A 302 13.51 -2.71 14.46
CA ASN A 302 13.47 -2.25 13.07
C ASN A 302 12.16 -1.54 12.72
N TRP A 303 12.05 -1.04 11.49
CA TRP A 303 10.80 -0.49 10.94
C TRP A 303 9.61 -1.43 11.18
N ASN A 304 9.75 -2.70 10.84
CA ASN A 304 8.65 -3.66 10.91
C ASN A 304 8.16 -3.91 12.35
N SER A 305 9.05 -3.87 13.34
CA SER A 305 8.67 -4.10 14.73
C SER A 305 8.01 -2.89 15.40
N VAL A 306 8.19 -1.69 14.84
CA VAL A 306 7.65 -0.45 15.43
C VAL A 306 6.57 0.16 14.55
N GLY A 307 6.90 0.45 13.30
CA GLY A 307 6.04 1.20 12.40
C GLY A 307 4.92 0.39 11.77
N ASP A 308 5.11 -0.90 11.51
CA ASP A 308 4.07 -1.70 10.84
C ASP A 308 2.83 -1.97 11.72
N HIS A 309 2.94 -1.85 13.05
CA HIS A 309 1.77 -1.92 13.95
C HIS A 309 0.65 -0.97 13.49
N ALA A 310 1.01 0.27 13.13
CA ALA A 310 0.06 1.32 12.79
C ALA A 310 -0.78 1.00 11.53
N PRO A 311 -0.20 0.87 10.32
CA PRO A 311 -0.97 0.64 9.10
C PRO A 311 -1.60 -0.76 9.04
N ALA A 312 -0.98 -1.79 9.60
CA ALA A 312 -1.46 -3.15 9.42
C ALA A 312 -2.77 -3.41 10.17
N TYR A 313 -2.86 -3.01 11.45
CA TYR A 313 -4.04 -3.29 12.26
C TYR A 313 -4.40 -2.15 13.21
N LEU A 314 -3.44 -1.50 13.87
CA LEU A 314 -3.75 -0.65 15.02
C LEU A 314 -4.60 0.58 14.67
N ILE A 315 -4.43 1.16 13.47
CA ILE A 315 -5.30 2.22 12.96
C ILE A 315 -6.74 1.70 12.78
N ASN A 316 -6.91 0.54 12.16
CA ASN A 316 -8.23 -0.07 11.99
C ASN A 316 -8.88 -0.44 13.33
N LEU A 317 -8.07 -0.80 14.33
CA LEU A 317 -8.53 -1.14 15.68
C LEU A 317 -9.05 0.10 16.38
N TRP A 318 -8.28 1.17 16.31
CA TRP A 318 -8.71 2.46 16.86
C TRP A 318 -9.95 2.98 16.12
N LEU A 319 -10.02 2.91 14.80
CA LEU A 319 -11.22 3.32 14.04
C LEU A 319 -12.48 2.52 14.43
N ALA A 320 -12.33 1.24 14.77
CA ALA A 320 -13.44 0.39 15.18
C ALA A 320 -13.92 0.64 16.62
N THR A 321 -13.04 1.14 17.50
CA THR A 321 -13.27 1.15 18.95
C THR A 321 -13.18 2.53 19.62
N GLU A 322 -12.32 3.41 19.10
CA GLU A 322 -11.87 4.68 19.70
C GLU A 322 -11.32 4.55 21.12
N LYS A 323 -10.89 3.34 21.51
CA LYS A 323 -10.31 3.07 22.82
C LYS A 323 -8.98 3.84 23.00
N PRO A 324 -8.81 4.63 24.08
CA PRO A 324 -7.62 5.46 24.29
C PRO A 324 -6.31 4.68 24.27
N GLU A 325 -6.28 3.45 24.81
CA GLU A 325 -5.07 2.62 24.87
C GLU A 325 -4.47 2.33 23.48
N TYR A 326 -5.28 2.23 22.43
CA TYR A 326 -4.79 2.02 21.07
C TYR A 326 -4.28 3.32 20.45
N ALA A 327 -4.88 4.47 20.79
CA ALA A 327 -4.36 5.77 20.41
C ALA A 327 -3.02 6.08 21.11
N ASP A 328 -2.84 5.62 22.35
CA ASP A 328 -1.59 5.73 23.10
C ASP A 328 -0.51 4.82 22.50
N MET A 329 -0.86 3.59 22.11
CA MET A 329 0.07 2.71 21.40
C MET A 329 0.48 3.28 20.03
N LEU A 330 -0.45 3.87 19.26
CA LEU A 330 -0.12 4.56 18.01
C LEU A 330 0.86 5.71 18.26
N GLU A 331 0.54 6.59 19.22
CA GLU A 331 1.40 7.71 19.59
C GLU A 331 2.80 7.25 19.98
N TYR A 332 2.91 6.19 20.79
CA TYR A 332 4.19 5.62 21.18
C TYR A 332 5.02 5.13 19.98
N THR A 333 4.38 4.46 19.01
CA THR A 333 5.09 4.03 17.79
C THR A 333 5.60 5.21 16.97
N PHE A 334 4.81 6.26 16.80
CA PHE A 334 5.19 7.44 16.01
C PHE A 334 6.19 8.35 16.71
N ASP A 335 6.10 8.52 18.03
CA ASP A 335 7.12 9.21 18.83
C ASP A 335 8.46 8.47 18.74
N THR A 336 8.42 7.13 18.74
CA THR A 336 9.62 6.32 18.56
C THR A 336 10.22 6.50 17.16
N ILE A 337 9.38 6.48 16.11
CA ILE A 337 9.83 6.70 14.73
C ILE A 337 10.45 8.08 14.58
N GLU A 338 9.75 9.13 14.98
CA GLU A 338 10.21 10.53 14.87
C GLU A 338 11.55 10.73 15.58
N LYS A 339 11.71 10.13 16.76
CA LYS A 339 12.94 10.25 17.55
C LYS A 339 14.13 9.45 17.02
N ARG A 340 13.92 8.26 16.44
CA ARG A 340 14.98 7.26 16.23
C ARG A 340 15.35 7.01 14.77
N PHE A 341 14.41 7.20 13.84
CA PHE A 341 14.58 6.83 12.44
C PHE A 341 15.31 7.87 11.58
N PRO A 342 15.11 9.19 11.78
CA PRO A 342 15.78 10.21 10.99
C PRO A 342 17.31 10.13 11.08
N ASP A 343 17.97 10.39 9.95
CA ASP A 343 19.44 10.44 9.84
C ASP A 343 19.90 11.57 8.90
N TYR A 344 19.14 12.66 8.87
CA TYR A 344 19.28 13.75 7.89
C TYR A 344 20.57 14.55 7.99
N GLU A 345 21.33 14.38 9.07
CA GLU A 345 22.68 14.95 9.20
C GLU A 345 23.71 14.18 8.36
N ASN A 346 23.47 12.89 8.10
CA ASN A 346 24.40 12.01 7.38
C ASN A 346 23.94 11.65 5.97
N CYS A 347 22.64 11.45 5.76
CA CYS A 347 22.09 11.09 4.45
C CYS A 347 20.60 11.48 4.32
N PRO A 348 20.00 11.45 3.12
CA PRO A 348 18.62 11.89 2.95
C PRO A 348 17.56 10.85 3.38
N PHE A 349 17.97 9.68 3.87
CA PHE A 349 17.07 8.55 4.17
C PHE A 349 17.06 8.19 5.65
N VAL A 350 15.92 7.67 6.12
CA VAL A 350 15.83 7.07 7.46
C VAL A 350 16.69 5.81 7.59
N ASN A 351 16.97 5.43 8.84
CA ASN A 351 17.50 4.11 9.21
C ASN A 351 16.37 3.08 9.30
N GLU A 352 16.67 1.82 8.96
CA GLU A 352 15.69 0.72 8.93
C GLU A 352 15.83 -0.25 10.10
N LYS A 353 17.06 -0.46 10.58
CA LYS A 353 17.41 -1.49 11.57
C LYS A 353 18.32 -0.91 12.64
N PHE A 354 18.14 -1.41 13.85
CA PHE A 354 18.79 -0.90 15.04
C PHE A 354 19.16 -2.05 15.98
N PHE A 355 20.24 -1.87 16.73
CA PHE A 355 20.54 -2.66 17.90
C PHE A 355 19.62 -2.27 19.07
N GLU A 356 19.71 -3.02 20.17
CA GLU A 356 18.90 -2.81 21.38
C GLU A 356 18.97 -1.36 21.91
N ASP A 357 20.15 -0.74 21.82
CA ASP A 357 20.44 0.62 22.28
C ASP A 357 20.06 1.74 21.29
N TRP A 358 19.39 1.39 20.19
CA TRP A 358 19.03 2.28 19.08
C TRP A 358 20.20 2.79 18.24
N SER A 359 21.40 2.25 18.38
CA SER A 359 22.44 2.46 17.36
C SER A 359 22.03 1.77 16.06
N ALA A 360 22.20 2.45 14.93
CA ALA A 360 21.79 1.95 13.63
C ALA A 360 22.64 0.75 13.20
N ASP A 361 21.99 -0.31 12.72
CA ASP A 361 22.66 -1.48 12.16
C ASP A 361 22.76 -1.34 10.64
N HIS A 362 23.95 -0.97 10.18
CA HIS A 362 24.28 -0.82 8.75
C HIS A 362 24.94 -2.07 8.16
N THR A 363 24.97 -3.18 8.89
CA THR A 363 25.67 -4.42 8.50
C THR A 363 24.73 -5.59 8.25
N TRP A 364 23.43 -5.36 8.43
CA TRP A 364 22.43 -6.41 8.46
C TRP A 364 22.12 -7.00 7.08
N GLY A 365 22.36 -8.30 6.90
CA GLY A 365 21.82 -9.10 5.80
C GLY A 365 21.96 -8.47 4.41
N TRP A 366 20.88 -8.44 3.64
CA TRP A 366 20.86 -7.71 2.36
C TRP A 366 20.66 -6.21 2.55
N GLN A 367 20.08 -5.77 3.67
CA GLN A 367 19.73 -4.37 3.91
C GLN A 367 20.97 -3.50 4.05
N GLN A 368 22.03 -3.97 4.72
CA GLN A 368 23.29 -3.23 4.90
C GLN A 368 23.04 -1.73 5.21
N ASN A 369 23.79 -0.80 4.61
CA ASN A 369 23.51 0.64 4.66
C ASN A 369 22.64 1.12 3.47
N ARG A 370 21.50 0.47 3.25
CA ARG A 370 20.63 0.73 2.10
C ARG A 370 19.25 1.20 2.54
N ALA A 371 18.66 2.09 1.74
CA ALA A 371 17.38 2.72 2.03
C ALA A 371 16.27 2.15 1.16
N VAL A 372 15.16 1.79 1.80
CA VAL A 372 13.90 1.49 1.13
C VAL A 372 13.13 2.79 0.95
N ILE A 373 12.95 3.20 -0.30
CA ILE A 373 12.37 4.52 -0.62
C ILE A 373 10.92 4.57 -0.14
N GLY A 374 10.18 3.49 -0.34
CA GLY A 374 8.80 3.34 0.08
C GLY A 374 8.60 3.50 1.59
N HIS A 375 9.53 3.05 2.43
CA HIS A 375 9.41 3.20 3.90
C HIS A 375 9.52 4.66 4.34
N ASN A 376 10.36 5.46 3.69
CA ASN A 376 10.41 6.90 3.94
C ASN A 376 9.03 7.52 3.66
N MET A 377 8.46 7.25 2.48
CA MET A 377 7.12 7.74 2.14
C MET A 377 6.06 7.18 3.10
N LYS A 378 6.19 5.91 3.52
CA LYS A 378 5.31 5.25 4.48
C LYS A 378 5.25 5.99 5.81
N ILE A 379 6.40 6.40 6.33
CA ILE A 379 6.51 7.23 7.54
C ILE A 379 5.72 8.53 7.36
N ALA A 380 5.96 9.27 6.27
CA ALA A 380 5.34 10.58 6.07
C ALA A 380 3.81 10.53 6.13
N TRP A 381 3.19 9.59 5.41
CA TRP A 381 1.73 9.53 5.34
C TRP A 381 1.09 9.00 6.62
N ASN A 382 1.77 8.10 7.33
CA ASN A 382 1.35 7.63 8.63
C ASN A 382 1.45 8.70 9.73
N LEU A 383 2.49 9.53 9.71
CA LEU A 383 2.61 10.68 10.61
C LEU A 383 1.46 11.67 10.41
N MET A 384 1.00 11.89 9.18
CA MET A 384 -0.15 12.77 8.91
C MET A 384 -1.47 12.19 9.41
N ARG A 385 -1.64 10.86 9.36
CA ARG A 385 -2.77 10.18 10.04
C ARG A 385 -2.71 10.38 11.54
N MET A 386 -1.53 10.13 12.15
CA MET A 386 -1.36 10.33 13.59
C MET A 386 -1.59 11.79 14.00
N ASN A 387 -1.10 12.76 13.22
CA ASN A 387 -1.30 14.18 13.48
C ASN A 387 -2.79 14.57 13.43
N SER A 388 -3.60 13.86 12.65
CA SER A 388 -5.05 14.06 12.63
C SER A 388 -5.74 13.50 13.88
N LEU A 389 -5.13 12.53 14.57
CA LEU A 389 -5.60 11.96 15.83
C LEU A 389 -5.07 12.74 17.06
N LYS A 390 -3.76 12.84 17.21
CA LYS A 390 -3.06 13.61 18.25
C LYS A 390 -2.05 14.55 17.57
N PRO A 391 -2.42 15.82 17.36
CA PRO A 391 -1.58 16.76 16.65
C PRO A 391 -0.24 17.03 17.34
N LYS A 392 0.85 16.99 16.57
CA LYS A 392 2.20 17.43 16.99
C LYS A 392 2.91 18.08 15.81
N ASP A 393 3.46 19.27 16.03
CA ASP A 393 4.18 20.00 14.98
C ASP A 393 5.36 19.19 14.43
N THR A 394 6.05 18.42 15.29
CA THR A 394 7.18 17.56 14.89
C THR A 394 6.77 16.47 13.90
N TYR A 395 5.55 15.94 13.97
CA TYR A 395 5.05 14.97 12.98
C TYR A 395 4.89 15.61 11.60
N VAL A 396 4.32 16.81 11.56
CA VAL A 396 4.13 17.56 10.31
C VAL A 396 5.48 17.96 9.72
N GLU A 397 6.41 18.44 10.55
CA GLU A 397 7.76 18.81 10.14
C GLU A 397 8.52 17.64 9.51
N LEU A 398 8.50 16.46 10.16
CA LEU A 398 9.16 15.27 9.62
C LEU A 398 8.48 14.77 8.33
N ALA A 399 7.15 14.73 8.28
CA ALA A 399 6.42 14.33 7.08
C ALA A 399 6.73 15.24 5.89
N LYS A 400 6.78 16.56 6.10
CA LYS A 400 7.20 17.53 5.08
C LYS A 400 8.66 17.35 4.67
N LYS A 401 9.56 17.17 5.63
CA LYS A 401 10.99 16.94 5.36
C LYS A 401 11.19 15.74 4.44
N ILE A 402 10.51 14.64 4.70
CA ILE A 402 10.51 13.47 3.82
C ILE A 402 9.97 13.84 2.44
N ALA A 403 8.77 14.42 2.37
CA ALA A 403 8.09 14.73 1.12
C ALA A 403 8.88 15.69 0.20
N GLU A 404 9.67 16.59 0.79
CA GLU A 404 10.53 17.55 0.08
C GLU A 404 11.85 16.93 -0.42
N VAL A 405 12.46 16.02 0.36
CA VAL A 405 13.76 15.44 0.03
C VAL A 405 13.64 14.25 -0.92
N MET A 406 12.63 13.40 -0.71
CA MET A 406 12.49 12.11 -1.41
C MET A 406 12.41 12.20 -2.93
N PRO A 407 11.74 13.20 -3.57
CA PRO A 407 11.71 13.29 -5.03
C PRO A 407 13.10 13.28 -5.69
N ALA A 408 14.05 14.02 -5.13
CA ALA A 408 15.38 14.17 -5.73
C ALA A 408 16.23 12.89 -5.65
N VAL A 409 15.97 12.01 -4.69
CA VAL A 409 16.83 10.86 -4.38
C VAL A 409 16.15 9.50 -4.52
N GLY A 410 14.82 9.45 -4.57
CA GLY A 410 14.03 8.23 -4.61
C GLY A 410 13.08 8.09 -5.81
N SER A 411 12.77 9.18 -6.52
CA SER A 411 11.89 9.12 -7.69
C SER A 411 12.64 9.25 -9.01
N ASP A 412 12.08 8.65 -10.06
CA ASP A 412 12.58 8.81 -11.42
C ASP A 412 12.03 10.10 -12.02
N GLN A 413 12.78 11.18 -11.88
CA GLN A 413 12.40 12.51 -12.36
C GLN A 413 12.25 12.61 -13.89
N GLN A 414 12.76 11.64 -14.66
CA GLN A 414 12.59 11.61 -16.11
C GLN A 414 11.37 10.80 -16.54
N ARG A 415 11.15 9.63 -15.93
CA ARG A 415 10.18 8.64 -16.41
C ARG A 415 8.93 8.53 -15.53
N GLY A 416 8.94 9.19 -14.37
CA GLY A 416 7.93 9.05 -13.33
C GLY A 416 8.11 7.77 -12.51
N GLY A 417 7.38 7.67 -11.40
CA GLY A 417 7.44 6.56 -10.46
C GLY A 417 8.66 6.58 -9.54
N TRP A 418 8.71 5.61 -8.64
CA TRP A 418 9.63 5.55 -7.50
C TRP A 418 10.47 4.27 -7.53
N TYR A 419 11.77 4.40 -7.27
CA TYR A 419 12.73 3.29 -7.35
C TYR A 419 12.62 2.34 -6.16
N ASP A 420 13.37 1.22 -6.24
CA ASP A 420 13.35 0.19 -5.21
C ASP A 420 14.15 0.53 -3.95
N VAL A 421 15.40 0.10 -3.93
CA VAL A 421 16.33 0.38 -2.84
C VAL A 421 17.61 0.94 -3.43
N VAL A 422 18.16 1.89 -2.70
CA VAL A 422 19.40 2.59 -3.03
C VAL A 422 20.39 2.52 -1.89
N GLU A 423 21.68 2.63 -2.22
CA GLU A 423 22.74 2.82 -1.23
C GLU A 423 22.55 4.18 -0.53
N ARG A 424 22.54 4.22 0.81
CA ARG A 424 22.29 5.45 1.59
C ARG A 424 23.41 6.46 1.47
N ALA A 425 24.65 5.98 1.44
CA ALA A 425 25.83 6.81 1.27
C ALA A 425 26.17 6.99 -0.22
N LEU A 426 26.67 8.16 -0.57
CA LEU A 426 27.33 8.38 -1.85
C LEU A 426 28.75 7.84 -1.77
N GLY A 427 29.21 7.14 -2.81
CA GLY A 427 30.62 6.81 -2.97
C GLY A 427 31.48 8.04 -3.30
N GLU A 428 32.80 7.84 -3.33
CA GLU A 428 33.74 8.89 -3.75
C GLU A 428 33.41 9.38 -5.17
N ASP A 429 33.31 10.70 -5.34
CA ASP A 429 32.92 11.38 -6.58
C ASP A 429 31.52 11.06 -7.14
N GLU A 430 30.69 10.31 -6.39
CA GLU A 430 29.33 9.98 -6.81
C GLU A 430 28.36 11.13 -6.58
N LYS A 431 27.48 11.36 -7.56
CA LYS A 431 26.44 12.39 -7.49
C LYS A 431 25.03 11.82 -7.31
N ASN A 432 24.88 10.50 -7.42
CA ASN A 432 23.60 9.81 -7.33
C ASN A 432 23.78 8.57 -6.46
N HIS A 433 22.81 8.31 -5.60
CA HIS A 433 22.72 7.07 -4.85
C HIS A 433 22.58 5.89 -5.82
N ARG A 434 23.33 4.81 -5.58
CA ARG A 434 23.36 3.66 -6.48
C ARG A 434 22.19 2.72 -6.20
N PHE A 435 21.57 2.20 -7.26
CA PHE A 435 20.56 1.15 -7.14
C PHE A 435 21.21 -0.13 -6.62
N VAL A 436 20.56 -0.79 -5.66
CA VAL A 436 21.09 -2.02 -5.06
C VAL A 436 20.97 -3.21 -6.01
N TRP A 437 19.85 -3.32 -6.72
CA TRP A 437 19.60 -4.42 -7.66
C TRP A 437 19.43 -3.94 -9.09
N HIS A 438 18.42 -3.09 -9.32
CA HIS A 438 18.04 -2.58 -10.63
C HIS A 438 17.33 -1.23 -10.47
N ASP A 439 17.25 -0.44 -11.54
CA ASP A 439 16.40 0.76 -11.62
C ASP A 439 14.88 0.44 -11.73
N ARG A 440 14.50 -0.81 -11.43
CA ARG A 440 13.11 -1.27 -11.45
C ARG A 440 12.31 -0.62 -10.32
N LYS A 441 11.00 -0.63 -10.49
CA LYS A 441 10.04 0.04 -9.60
C LYS A 441 9.04 -1.01 -9.13
N ALA A 442 8.91 -1.14 -7.81
CA ALA A 442 7.99 -2.08 -7.17
C ALA A 442 6.61 -1.44 -6.95
N TRP A 443 5.54 -2.24 -7.10
CA TRP A 443 4.15 -1.75 -7.02
C TRP A 443 3.82 -1.11 -5.67
N TRP A 444 4.26 -1.74 -4.58
CA TRP A 444 3.90 -1.35 -3.20
C TRP A 444 4.54 0.00 -2.81
N GLN A 445 5.68 0.35 -3.40
CA GLN A 445 6.31 1.65 -3.15
C GLN A 445 5.63 2.79 -3.89
N GLN A 446 5.04 2.49 -5.05
CA GLN A 446 4.22 3.48 -5.75
C GLN A 446 3.03 3.85 -4.88
N GLU A 447 2.38 2.86 -4.26
CA GLU A 447 1.31 3.11 -3.28
C GLU A 447 1.80 4.06 -2.17
N GLN A 448 2.92 3.76 -1.51
CA GLN A 448 3.39 4.60 -0.40
C GLN A 448 3.56 6.07 -0.82
N SER A 449 4.08 6.30 -2.03
CA SER A 449 4.24 7.66 -2.56
C SER A 449 2.90 8.34 -2.88
N ILE A 450 1.95 7.62 -3.48
CA ILE A 450 0.61 8.14 -3.83
C ILE A 450 -0.13 8.54 -2.56
N LEU A 451 -0.15 7.65 -1.57
CA LEU A 451 -0.85 7.88 -0.30
C LEU A 451 -0.25 9.06 0.47
N ALA A 452 1.08 9.17 0.51
CA ALA A 452 1.77 10.30 1.13
C ALA A 452 1.43 11.64 0.51
N TYR A 453 1.55 11.76 -0.81
CA TYR A 453 1.29 13.05 -1.43
C TYR A 453 -0.19 13.43 -1.40
N TYR A 454 -1.12 12.48 -1.53
CA TYR A 454 -2.54 12.81 -1.42
C TYR A 454 -2.97 13.20 -0.01
N ILE A 455 -2.50 12.52 1.04
CA ILE A 455 -2.85 12.93 2.41
C ILE A 455 -2.20 14.28 2.75
N LEU A 456 -0.94 14.52 2.36
CA LEU A 456 -0.27 15.81 2.55
C LEU A 456 -0.99 16.94 1.80
N ALA A 457 -1.35 16.71 0.53
CA ALA A 457 -2.11 17.66 -0.26
C ALA A 457 -3.47 17.98 0.36
N GLY A 458 -4.20 16.95 0.82
CA GLY A 458 -5.53 17.11 1.41
C GLY A 458 -5.52 17.80 2.77
N THR A 459 -4.52 17.51 3.61
CA THR A 459 -4.42 18.05 4.97
C THR A 459 -3.76 19.43 5.02
N LEU A 460 -2.70 19.66 4.24
CA LEU A 460 -1.94 20.92 4.21
C LEU A 460 -2.40 21.88 3.11
N LYS A 461 -3.27 21.41 2.19
CA LYS A 461 -3.80 22.19 1.04
C LYS A 461 -2.71 22.70 0.09
N ASP A 462 -1.59 21.99 0.00
CA ASP A 462 -0.45 22.34 -0.85
C ASP A 462 -0.62 21.77 -2.27
N GLN A 463 -0.55 22.66 -3.26
CA GLN A 463 -0.71 22.31 -4.67
C GLN A 463 0.49 21.54 -5.24
N GLU A 464 1.68 21.70 -4.67
CA GLU A 464 2.87 20.97 -5.10
C GLU A 464 2.78 19.49 -4.69
N TYR A 465 2.32 19.22 -3.46
CA TYR A 465 2.03 17.85 -3.05
C TYR A 465 0.90 17.25 -3.90
N HIS A 466 -0.12 18.02 -4.26
CA HIS A 466 -1.16 17.53 -5.16
C HIS A 466 -0.60 17.15 -6.54
N ARG A 467 0.27 18.00 -7.11
CA ARG A 467 0.97 17.72 -8.36
C ARG A 467 1.80 16.43 -8.28
N LEU A 468 2.60 16.26 -7.22
CA LEU A 468 3.42 15.05 -7.02
C LEU A 468 2.56 13.79 -6.82
N GLY A 469 1.43 13.89 -6.12
CA GLY A 469 0.46 12.80 -5.98
C GLY A 469 -0.13 12.39 -7.34
N ARG A 470 -0.48 13.36 -8.18
CA ARG A 470 -0.95 13.12 -9.55
C ARG A 470 0.10 12.43 -10.42
N GLU A 471 1.36 12.83 -10.33
CA GLU A 471 2.45 12.21 -11.09
C GLU A 471 2.69 10.75 -10.67
N ALA A 472 2.69 10.49 -9.36
CA ALA A 472 2.83 9.14 -8.83
C ALA A 472 1.63 8.25 -9.24
N ALA A 473 0.41 8.75 -9.11
CA ALA A 473 -0.80 8.03 -9.51
C ALA A 473 -0.87 7.80 -11.03
N ALA A 474 -0.42 8.77 -11.82
CA ALA A 474 -0.32 8.64 -13.27
C ALA A 474 0.62 7.49 -13.67
N PHE A 475 1.80 7.39 -13.04
CA PHE A 475 2.74 6.32 -13.35
C PHE A 475 2.17 4.94 -12.98
N TYR A 476 1.60 4.81 -11.79
CA TYR A 476 0.98 3.56 -11.35
C TYR A 476 -0.11 3.09 -12.32
N ASN A 477 -1.09 3.95 -12.62
CA ASN A 477 -2.22 3.59 -13.47
C ASN A 477 -1.81 3.36 -14.94
N ALA A 478 -0.71 3.97 -15.41
CA ALA A 478 -0.23 3.77 -16.78
C ALA A 478 0.53 2.45 -16.98
N TRP A 479 1.26 1.98 -15.95
CA TRP A 479 2.31 0.96 -16.14
C TRP A 479 2.19 -0.28 -15.25
N PHE A 480 1.50 -0.22 -14.10
CA PHE A 480 1.40 -1.37 -13.19
C PHE A 480 0.18 -2.25 -13.41
N LEU A 481 -0.90 -1.70 -13.98
CA LEU A 481 -2.14 -2.43 -14.22
C LEU A 481 -1.93 -3.42 -15.38
N ASP A 482 -2.20 -4.70 -15.12
CA ASP A 482 -2.17 -5.73 -16.14
C ASP A 482 -3.57 -5.88 -16.75
N THR A 483 -3.81 -5.11 -17.81
CA THR A 483 -5.13 -5.04 -18.47
C THR A 483 -5.43 -6.27 -19.34
N GLU A 484 -4.51 -7.23 -19.44
CA GLU A 484 -4.68 -8.46 -20.23
C GLU A 484 -5.07 -9.64 -19.33
N ASP A 485 -4.30 -9.89 -18.28
CA ASP A 485 -4.52 -11.01 -17.35
C ASP A 485 -5.19 -10.61 -16.02
N GLY A 486 -5.21 -9.31 -15.69
CA GLY A 486 -5.71 -8.78 -14.43
C GLY A 486 -4.65 -8.67 -13.33
N GLY A 487 -5.02 -8.03 -12.22
CA GLY A 487 -4.09 -7.75 -11.13
C GLY A 487 -3.05 -6.67 -11.49
N VAL A 488 -1.95 -6.65 -10.76
CA VAL A 488 -0.85 -5.70 -11.00
C VAL A 488 0.46 -6.43 -11.24
N TYR A 489 1.38 -5.84 -12.00
CA TYR A 489 2.74 -6.36 -12.08
C TYR A 489 3.48 -6.14 -10.76
N PHE A 490 4.31 -7.09 -10.35
CA PHE A 490 5.15 -6.94 -9.16
C PHE A 490 6.17 -5.82 -9.38
N ASN A 491 6.87 -5.85 -10.51
CA ASN A 491 7.83 -4.81 -10.89
C ASN A 491 7.62 -4.36 -12.33
N VAL A 492 7.96 -3.11 -12.58
CA VAL A 492 8.22 -2.58 -13.92
C VAL A 492 9.66 -2.08 -14.01
N LEU A 493 10.26 -2.15 -15.19
CA LEU A 493 11.52 -1.47 -15.50
C LEU A 493 11.35 0.05 -15.38
N ALA A 494 12.45 0.80 -15.35
CA ALA A 494 12.38 2.26 -15.22
C ALA A 494 11.46 2.93 -16.26
N ASN A 495 11.37 2.38 -17.47
CA ASN A 495 10.52 2.89 -18.55
C ASN A 495 9.06 2.38 -18.52
N GLY A 496 8.65 1.66 -17.47
CA GLY A 496 7.27 1.18 -17.28
C GLY A 496 6.97 -0.18 -17.92
N ILE A 497 7.92 -0.81 -18.62
CA ILE A 497 7.72 -2.16 -19.18
C ILE A 497 7.71 -3.20 -18.04
N PRO A 498 6.78 -4.17 -18.02
CA PRO A 498 6.74 -5.22 -16.99
C PRO A 498 8.05 -6.00 -16.88
N PHE A 499 8.55 -6.15 -15.66
CA PHE A 499 9.76 -6.91 -15.36
C PHE A 499 9.42 -8.35 -14.99
N LEU A 500 9.60 -9.28 -15.94
CA LEU A 500 9.14 -10.67 -15.82
C LEU A 500 10.28 -11.71 -15.81
N ALA A 501 11.45 -11.31 -15.32
CA ALA A 501 12.71 -12.04 -15.49
C ALA A 501 12.72 -13.44 -14.84
N SER A 502 12.30 -13.59 -13.58
CA SER A 502 12.13 -14.89 -12.91
C SER A 502 11.52 -14.75 -11.50
N GLY A 503 11.21 -15.89 -10.86
CA GLY A 503 10.88 -15.96 -9.42
C GLY A 503 9.56 -15.29 -9.02
N ASN A 504 9.52 -14.83 -7.76
CA ASN A 504 8.35 -14.19 -7.16
C ASN A 504 7.90 -12.94 -7.93
N GLU A 505 8.84 -12.24 -8.57
CA GLU A 505 8.61 -10.98 -9.28
C GLU A 505 7.81 -11.16 -10.58
N ARG A 506 7.65 -12.40 -11.05
CA ARG A 506 6.78 -12.72 -12.20
C ARG A 506 5.34 -13.02 -11.78
N GLY A 507 5.11 -13.46 -10.55
CA GLY A 507 3.81 -13.95 -10.08
C GLY A 507 2.85 -12.83 -9.66
N LYS A 508 1.57 -13.17 -9.55
CA LYS A 508 0.53 -12.30 -8.95
C LYS A 508 0.25 -12.63 -7.48
N GLY A 509 0.95 -13.63 -6.96
CA GLY A 509 0.87 -14.14 -5.61
C GLY A 509 2.21 -14.74 -5.20
N SER A 510 2.71 -14.33 -4.05
CA SER A 510 3.92 -14.84 -3.41
C SER A 510 3.88 -14.49 -1.91
N HIS A 511 4.89 -14.89 -1.14
CA HIS A 511 5.01 -14.45 0.26
C HIS A 511 4.99 -12.93 0.45
N SER A 512 5.41 -12.16 -0.58
CA SER A 512 5.43 -10.70 -0.55
C SER A 512 4.22 -10.05 -1.22
N MET A 513 3.40 -10.80 -1.96
CA MET A 513 2.31 -10.24 -2.77
C MET A 513 1.02 -11.04 -2.61
N SER A 514 -0.04 -10.34 -2.22
CA SER A 514 -1.41 -10.82 -2.13
C SER A 514 -2.36 -9.63 -2.33
N GLY A 515 -3.66 -9.80 -2.04
CA GLY A 515 -4.69 -8.78 -2.19
C GLY A 515 -4.60 -7.54 -1.29
N TYR A 516 -3.44 -7.17 -0.74
CA TYR A 516 -3.28 -6.09 0.25
C TYR A 516 -2.92 -4.74 -0.39
N HIS A 517 -1.65 -4.50 -0.74
CA HIS A 517 -1.14 -3.17 -1.13
C HIS A 517 -1.93 -2.52 -2.28
N SER A 518 -2.38 -3.30 -3.27
CA SER A 518 -3.14 -2.73 -4.38
C SER A 518 -4.58 -2.35 -3.99
N THR A 519 -5.18 -3.06 -3.03
CA THR A 519 -6.53 -2.72 -2.54
C THR A 519 -6.48 -1.60 -1.50
N GLU A 520 -5.46 -1.58 -0.63
CA GLU A 520 -5.19 -0.47 0.29
C GLU A 520 -4.92 0.83 -0.47
N LEU A 521 -4.11 0.78 -1.52
CA LEU A 521 -3.93 1.90 -2.44
C LEU A 521 -5.27 2.41 -2.98
N CYS A 522 -6.09 1.54 -3.57
CA CYS A 522 -7.38 1.95 -4.12
C CYS A 522 -8.27 2.60 -3.05
N TYR A 523 -8.34 1.99 -1.87
CA TYR A 523 -9.14 2.47 -0.76
C TYR A 523 -8.71 3.85 -0.28
N LEU A 524 -7.45 3.99 0.11
CA LEU A 524 -6.95 5.21 0.71
C LEU A 524 -6.74 6.33 -0.33
N ALA A 525 -6.37 6.00 -1.58
CA ALA A 525 -6.34 6.99 -2.64
C ALA A 525 -7.75 7.54 -2.92
N ALA A 526 -8.79 6.69 -2.95
CA ALA A 526 -10.17 7.16 -3.08
C ALA A 526 -10.57 8.06 -1.91
N VAL A 527 -10.30 7.64 -0.66
CA VAL A 527 -10.59 8.41 0.55
C VAL A 527 -9.92 9.78 0.50
N TYR A 528 -8.62 9.86 0.26
CA TYR A 528 -7.90 11.13 0.27
C TYR A 528 -8.27 12.02 -0.91
N THR A 529 -8.34 11.47 -2.12
CA THR A 529 -8.70 12.26 -3.31
C THR A 529 -10.12 12.78 -3.20
N ASN A 530 -11.12 11.93 -2.92
CA ASN A 530 -12.51 12.36 -2.87
C ASN A 530 -12.80 13.25 -1.66
N LEU A 531 -12.45 12.83 -0.45
CA LEU A 531 -12.91 13.52 0.76
C LEU A 531 -12.03 14.72 1.12
N LEU A 532 -10.72 14.65 0.88
CA LEU A 532 -9.80 15.73 1.26
C LEU A 532 -9.49 16.69 0.10
N VAL A 533 -9.27 16.18 -1.11
CA VAL A 533 -8.76 16.99 -2.25
C VAL A 533 -9.89 17.55 -3.13
N THR A 534 -10.70 16.68 -3.75
CA THR A 534 -11.71 17.05 -4.76
C THR A 534 -13.10 17.31 -4.18
N LYS A 535 -13.27 17.08 -2.88
CA LYS A 535 -14.50 17.30 -2.11
C LYS A 535 -15.73 16.61 -2.71
N GLN A 536 -15.56 15.33 -3.05
CA GLN A 536 -16.60 14.43 -3.53
C GLN A 536 -17.05 13.45 -2.43
N PRO A 537 -18.35 13.11 -2.36
CA PRO A 537 -18.86 12.12 -1.41
C PRO A 537 -18.47 10.69 -1.80
N MET A 538 -18.52 9.78 -0.83
CA MET A 538 -18.25 8.35 -1.02
C MET A 538 -19.23 7.48 -0.23
N ASP A 539 -19.54 6.31 -0.77
CA ASP A 539 -20.34 5.29 -0.09
C ASP A 539 -19.45 4.21 0.51
N PHE A 540 -19.74 3.82 1.75
CA PHE A 540 -19.11 2.68 2.44
C PHE A 540 -20.17 1.67 2.90
N TYR A 541 -19.81 0.40 2.91
CA TYR A 541 -20.72 -0.70 3.19
C TYR A 541 -20.24 -1.54 4.38
N PHE A 542 -21.18 -1.92 5.23
CA PHE A 542 -20.95 -2.73 6.43
C PHE A 542 -22.04 -3.80 6.55
N LYS A 543 -21.73 -4.91 7.23
CA LYS A 543 -22.68 -6.00 7.49
C LYS A 543 -22.50 -6.58 8.89
N PRO A 544 -22.80 -5.79 9.93
CA PRO A 544 -22.63 -6.21 11.30
C PRO A 544 -23.37 -7.50 11.61
N ILE A 545 -22.76 -8.35 12.43
CA ILE A 545 -23.47 -9.40 13.15
C ILE A 545 -24.32 -8.77 14.26
N PRO A 546 -25.49 -9.36 14.56
CA PRO A 546 -26.28 -8.97 15.73
C PRO A 546 -25.43 -8.89 16.99
N SER A 547 -25.45 -7.73 17.67
CA SER A 547 -24.69 -7.49 18.91
C SER A 547 -23.16 -7.68 18.80
N GLY A 548 -22.60 -7.61 17.59
CA GLY A 548 -21.15 -7.76 17.39
C GLY A 548 -20.33 -6.59 17.94
N PHE A 549 -20.84 -5.37 17.74
CA PHE A 549 -20.21 -4.16 18.26
C PHE A 549 -20.71 -3.83 19.67
N PRO A 550 -19.81 -3.40 20.57
CA PRO A 550 -20.21 -2.85 21.86
C PRO A 550 -21.27 -1.75 21.71
N ASP A 551 -22.29 -1.82 22.55
CA ASP A 551 -23.44 -0.90 22.54
C ASP A 551 -24.17 -0.80 21.19
N ASN A 552 -24.00 -1.75 20.26
CA ASN A 552 -24.51 -1.64 18.89
C ASN A 552 -24.06 -0.34 18.19
N ILE A 553 -22.84 0.14 18.46
CA ILE A 553 -22.28 1.33 17.81
C ILE A 553 -21.33 0.91 16.69
N LEU A 554 -21.74 1.14 15.44
CA LEU A 554 -20.88 0.98 14.27
C LEU A 554 -20.18 2.31 13.97
N ARG A 555 -18.85 2.33 14.06
CA ARG A 555 -18.03 3.47 13.66
C ARG A 555 -17.68 3.38 12.17
N VAL A 556 -17.88 4.49 11.47
CA VAL A 556 -17.89 4.48 9.99
C VAL A 556 -16.90 5.46 9.38
N SER A 557 -16.02 6.06 10.18
CA SER A 557 -14.90 6.83 9.64
C SER A 557 -14.03 5.92 8.78
N PRO A 558 -13.74 6.27 7.51
CA PRO A 558 -12.96 5.40 6.64
C PRO A 558 -11.50 5.31 7.07
N ASP A 559 -10.91 6.43 7.50
CA ASP A 559 -9.54 6.51 7.98
C ASP A 559 -9.43 7.62 9.06
N ILE A 560 -8.24 7.81 9.63
CA ILE A 560 -7.94 8.91 10.55
C ILE A 560 -7.72 10.19 9.74
N LEU A 561 -8.79 10.93 9.49
CA LEU A 561 -8.79 12.21 8.77
C LEU A 561 -8.85 13.41 9.74
N PRO A 562 -8.49 14.64 9.31
CA PRO A 562 -8.56 15.81 10.18
C PRO A 562 -9.94 15.98 10.84
N PRO A 563 -10.03 16.23 12.15
CA PRO A 563 -11.30 16.37 12.84
C PRO A 563 -12.22 17.41 12.16
N GLY A 564 -13.46 17.00 11.88
CA GLY A 564 -14.43 17.84 11.20
C GLY A 564 -14.21 18.00 9.69
N SER A 565 -13.31 17.25 9.04
CA SER A 565 -13.16 17.31 7.57
C SER A 565 -14.27 16.61 6.80
N ILE A 566 -14.97 15.68 7.44
CA ILE A 566 -16.04 14.85 6.87
C ILE A 566 -17.17 14.67 7.88
N LYS A 567 -18.33 14.22 7.40
CA LYS A 567 -19.48 13.79 8.23
C LYS A 567 -20.30 12.73 7.50
N ILE A 568 -21.23 12.09 8.21
CA ILE A 568 -22.25 11.24 7.57
C ILE A 568 -23.28 12.14 6.87
N GLY A 569 -23.46 11.96 5.57
CA GLY A 569 -24.51 12.62 4.78
C GLY A 569 -25.83 11.87 4.82
N SER A 570 -25.79 10.53 4.73
CA SER A 570 -26.98 9.67 4.85
C SER A 570 -26.60 8.23 5.21
N VAL A 571 -27.57 7.49 5.76
CA VAL A 571 -27.45 6.07 6.07
C VAL A 571 -28.64 5.32 5.49
N GLU A 572 -28.39 4.17 4.90
CA GLU A 572 -29.40 3.19 4.54
C GLU A 572 -29.14 1.87 5.27
N ILE A 573 -30.20 1.24 5.76
CA ILE A 573 -30.19 -0.13 6.27
C ILE A 573 -31.10 -0.97 5.38
N ASP A 574 -30.53 -2.01 4.75
CA ASP A 574 -31.21 -2.88 3.78
C ASP A 574 -31.91 -2.08 2.66
N GLY A 575 -31.25 -1.02 2.19
CA GLY A 575 -31.73 -0.14 1.12
C GLY A 575 -32.85 0.82 1.55
N LYS A 576 -33.13 0.95 2.85
CA LYS A 576 -34.11 1.89 3.39
C LYS A 576 -33.41 3.00 4.17
N PRO A 577 -33.85 4.27 4.05
CA PRO A 577 -33.30 5.36 4.84
C PRO A 577 -33.33 5.07 6.34
N TYR A 578 -32.25 5.42 7.03
CA TYR A 578 -32.08 5.23 8.47
C TYR A 578 -31.57 6.53 9.11
N SER A 579 -31.99 6.81 10.35
CA SER A 579 -31.77 8.12 10.98
C SER A 579 -31.11 8.09 12.36
N ASP A 580 -30.86 6.91 12.95
CA ASP A 580 -30.21 6.81 14.26
C ASP A 580 -28.68 6.75 14.08
N PHE A 581 -28.09 7.90 13.75
CA PHE A 581 -26.66 8.06 13.57
C PHE A 581 -26.22 9.46 14.03
N ASP A 582 -24.97 9.59 14.43
CA ASP A 582 -24.33 10.88 14.74
C ASP A 582 -23.44 11.26 13.56
N ALA A 583 -23.84 12.32 12.85
CA ALA A 583 -23.20 12.73 11.62
C ALA A 583 -21.76 13.21 11.84
N ASP A 584 -21.53 13.98 12.89
CA ASP A 584 -20.24 14.61 13.17
C ASP A 584 -19.29 13.65 13.88
N LYS A 585 -19.81 12.74 14.72
CA LYS A 585 -19.01 11.69 15.36
C LYS A 585 -18.83 10.44 14.52
N LEU A 586 -19.38 10.39 13.31
CA LEU A 586 -19.19 9.29 12.35
C LEU A 586 -19.54 7.91 12.94
N PHE A 587 -20.68 7.80 13.63
CA PHE A 587 -21.20 6.50 14.04
C PHE A 587 -22.68 6.30 13.71
N VAL A 588 -23.05 5.04 13.49
CA VAL A 588 -24.43 4.58 13.32
C VAL A 588 -24.80 3.72 14.52
N LYS A 589 -25.91 4.05 15.19
CA LYS A 589 -26.50 3.18 16.20
C LYS A 589 -27.24 2.07 15.47
N LEU A 590 -26.77 0.84 15.56
CA LEU A 590 -27.39 -0.28 14.87
C LEU A 590 -28.73 -0.65 15.53
N PRO A 591 -29.74 -1.04 14.73
CA PRO A 591 -31.01 -1.51 15.28
C PRO A 591 -30.83 -2.83 16.03
N ASP A 592 -31.59 -3.00 17.11
CA ASP A 592 -31.65 -4.28 17.84
C ASP A 592 -32.39 -5.31 16.99
N THR A 593 -31.61 -6.19 16.34
CA THR A 593 -32.09 -7.17 15.37
C THR A 593 -31.47 -8.54 15.66
N LYS A 594 -32.15 -9.60 15.22
CA LYS A 594 -31.64 -10.98 15.31
C LYS A 594 -30.94 -11.46 14.03
N GLU A 595 -31.01 -10.67 12.97
CA GLU A 595 -30.46 -10.98 11.66
C GLU A 595 -29.44 -9.91 11.28
N ARG A 596 -28.48 -10.27 10.42
CA ARG A 596 -27.54 -9.29 9.89
C ARG A 596 -28.28 -8.28 9.02
N VAL A 597 -27.87 -7.02 9.10
CA VAL A 597 -28.37 -5.95 8.24
C VAL A 597 -27.24 -5.39 7.39
N LYS A 598 -27.55 -5.02 6.14
CA LYS A 598 -26.59 -4.32 5.28
C LYS A 598 -26.70 -2.82 5.52
N VAL A 599 -25.63 -2.22 6.04
CA VAL A 599 -25.55 -0.78 6.28
C VAL A 599 -24.76 -0.15 5.14
N LYS A 600 -25.36 0.82 4.47
CA LYS A 600 -24.69 1.70 3.51
C LYS A 600 -24.61 3.09 4.13
N VAL A 601 -23.41 3.66 4.19
CA VAL A 601 -23.16 4.99 4.73
C VAL A 601 -22.58 5.87 3.64
N ASN A 602 -23.24 6.99 3.36
CA ASN A 602 -22.69 8.04 2.53
C ASN A 602 -21.91 9.02 3.40
N ILE A 603 -20.59 9.11 3.17
CA ILE A 603 -19.70 10.08 3.82
C ILE A 603 -19.52 11.26 2.87
N VAL A 604 -19.72 12.46 3.41
CA VAL A 604 -19.59 13.71 2.67
C VAL A 604 -18.48 14.57 3.29
N PRO A 605 -17.73 15.32 2.47
CA PRO A 605 -16.80 16.32 2.97
C PRO A 605 -17.55 17.51 3.58
N ASN A 606 -16.91 18.18 4.55
CA ASN A 606 -17.37 19.46 5.10
C ASN A 606 -16.86 20.67 4.32
#